data_AF-B4R386-F1
#
_entry.id   AF-B4R386-F1
#
_cell.length_a   1.000
_cell.length_b   1.000
_cell.length_c   1.000
_cell.angle_alpha   90.00
_cell.angle_beta   90.00
_cell.angle_gamma   90.00
#
_symmetry.space_group_name_H-M   'P 1'
#
loop_
_entity.id
_entity.type
_entity.pdbx_description
1 polymer ?
#
loop_
_entity_poly.entity_id
_entity_poly.type
_entity_poly.pdbx_seq_one_letter_code
_entity_poly.pdbx_strand_id
1 'polypeptide(L)'
;MNTQIVVLAVALMMHCISAVEFTFDLADNAVDCFYEEIKKNSSAYFEFQVSAGGQLDVDVTLKDPQGKVIYNLEKATFDSHQFVAETTGV
;
A
#
# COMPACT_ATOMS: atom_id res chain seq x y z
N MET A 1 -7.52 -14.10 -35.86
CA MET A 1 -6.58 -15.02 -35.18
C MET A 1 -5.64 -14.26 -34.24
N ASN A 2 -5.02 -13.16 -34.68
CA ASN A 2 -4.07 -12.38 -33.86
C ASN A 2 -4.72 -11.67 -32.66
N THR A 3 -5.93 -11.11 -32.81
CA THR A 3 -6.61 -10.37 -31.73
C THR A 3 -6.93 -11.26 -30.52
N GLN A 4 -7.37 -12.50 -30.75
CA GLN A 4 -7.67 -13.45 -29.67
C GLN A 4 -6.41 -13.87 -28.89
N ILE A 5 -5.28 -14.03 -29.59
CA ILE A 5 -3.98 -14.34 -28.96
C ILE A 5 -3.51 -13.16 -28.10
N VAL A 6 -3.66 -11.92 -28.59
CA VAL A 6 -3.31 -10.71 -27.82
C VAL A 6 -4.17 -10.58 -26.58
N VAL A 7 -5.49 -10.80 -26.69
CA VAL A 7 -6.41 -10.76 -25.54
C VAL A 7 -6.04 -11.81 -24.50
N LEU A 8 -5.73 -13.04 -24.92
CA LEU A 8 -5.32 -14.11 -24.02
C LEU A 8 -3.98 -13.79 -23.32
N ALA A 9 -3.01 -13.23 -24.04
CA ALA A 9 -1.71 -12.83 -23.49
C ALA A 9 -1.84 -11.71 -22.45
N VAL A 10 -2.71 -10.71 -22.71
CA VAL A 10 -2.98 -9.63 -21.77
C VAL A 10 -3.68 -10.14 -20.51
N ALA A 11 -4.66 -11.05 -20.65
CA ALA A 11 -5.35 -11.66 -19.52
C ALA A 11 -4.40 -12.48 -18.63
N LEU A 12 -3.41 -13.17 -19.22
CA LEU A 12 -2.38 -13.91 -18.47
C LEU A 12 -1.45 -12.98 -17.68
N MET A 13 -1.11 -11.81 -18.21
CA MET A 13 -0.24 -10.84 -17.52
C MET A 13 -0.92 -10.17 -16.31
N MET A 14 -2.24 -9.97 -16.32
CA MET A 14 -2.97 -9.40 -15.18
C MET A 14 -2.91 -10.30 -13.92
N HIS A 15 -2.72 -11.61 -14.07
CA HIS A 15 -2.62 -12.53 -12.94
C HIS A 15 -1.31 -12.39 -12.15
N CYS A 16 -0.35 -11.62 -12.64
CA CYS A 16 0.93 -11.38 -11.97
C CYS A 16 0.91 -10.18 -11.01
N ILE A 17 -0.19 -9.43 -10.96
CA ILE A 17 -0.32 -8.25 -10.09
C ILE A 17 -0.94 -8.70 -8.77
N SER A 18 -0.22 -8.50 -7.67
CA SER A 18 -0.75 -8.63 -6.32
C SER A 18 -0.97 -7.22 -5.77
N ALA A 19 -2.20 -6.94 -5.35
CA ALA A 19 -2.58 -5.70 -4.67
C ALA A 19 -3.58 -6.06 -3.57
N VAL A 20 -3.54 -5.30 -2.48
CA VAL A 20 -4.47 -5.42 -1.36
C VAL A 20 -5.09 -4.05 -1.15
N GLU A 21 -6.42 -4.01 -1.09
CA GLU A 21 -7.20 -2.80 -0.82
C GLU A 21 -8.33 -3.18 0.14
N PHE A 22 -8.55 -2.36 1.16
CA PHE A 22 -9.68 -2.51 2.07
C PHE A 22 -9.99 -1.17 2.74
N THR A 23 -11.19 -1.08 3.31
CA THR A 23 -11.63 0.03 4.16
C THR A 23 -11.83 -0.50 5.57
N PHE A 24 -11.39 0.26 6.56
CA PHE A 24 -11.55 -0.08 7.97
C PHE A 24 -11.93 1.17 8.77
N ASP A 25 -12.53 0.95 9.94
CA ASP A 25 -12.86 2.00 10.90
C ASP A 25 -11.70 2.14 11.89
N LEU A 26 -11.05 3.30 11.93
CA LEU A 26 -10.04 3.63 12.93
C LEU A 26 -10.71 4.31 14.13
N ALA A 27 -10.64 3.69 15.31
CA ALA A 27 -11.23 4.24 16.53
C ALA A 27 -10.49 5.48 17.05
N ASP A 28 -11.20 6.32 17.83
CA ASP A 28 -10.60 7.53 18.42
C ASP A 28 -9.42 7.20 19.34
N ASN A 29 -8.32 7.93 19.17
CA ASN A 29 -7.03 7.71 19.85
C ASN A 29 -6.44 6.29 19.68
N ALA A 30 -6.88 5.52 18.69
CA ALA A 30 -6.34 4.19 18.39
C ALA A 30 -5.23 4.25 17.34
N VAL A 31 -4.41 3.20 17.31
CA VAL A 31 -3.40 2.96 16.27
C VAL A 31 -3.56 1.53 15.79
N ASP A 32 -3.92 1.39 14.51
CA ASP A 32 -3.99 0.09 13.85
C ASP A 32 -2.76 -0.08 12.95
N CYS A 33 -2.11 -1.25 13.04
CA CYS A 33 -0.91 -1.56 12.26
C CYS A 33 -1.19 -2.73 11.30
N PHE A 34 -0.79 -2.53 10.05
CA PHE A 34 -0.87 -3.54 9.00
C PHE A 34 0.55 -3.91 8.55
N TYR A 35 0.71 -5.15 8.11
CA TYR A 35 2.00 -5.80 7.91
C TYR A 35 1.97 -6.58 6.60
N GLU A 36 2.95 -6.35 5.73
CA GLU A 36 3.06 -6.99 4.42
C GLU A 36 4.49 -7.45 4.18
N GLU A 37 4.68 -8.69 3.73
CA GLU A 37 6.01 -9.20 3.41
C GLU A 37 6.42 -8.76 1.99
N ILE A 38 7.44 -7.90 1.89
CA ILE A 38 7.94 -7.40 0.61
C ILE A 38 9.36 -7.93 0.37
N LYS A 39 9.62 -8.43 -0.83
CA LYS A 39 10.95 -8.91 -1.23
C LYS A 39 11.90 -7.74 -1.49
N LYS A 40 13.16 -7.93 -1.13
CA LYS A 40 14.23 -6.98 -1.42
C LYS A 40 14.27 -6.64 -2.91
N ASN A 41 14.46 -5.36 -3.22
CA ASN A 41 14.47 -4.77 -4.56
C ASN A 41 13.12 -4.83 -5.30
N SER A 42 12.02 -5.17 -4.63
CA SER A 42 10.68 -5.00 -5.17
C SER A 42 10.21 -3.56 -4.99
N SER A 43 9.62 -2.98 -6.04
CA SER A 43 8.90 -1.72 -5.91
C SER A 43 7.52 -1.99 -5.32
N ALA A 44 7.12 -1.15 -4.36
CA ALA A 44 5.82 -1.18 -3.74
C ALA A 44 5.21 0.23 -3.76
N TYR A 45 3.90 0.27 -3.64
CA TYR A 45 3.11 1.48 -3.65
C TYR A 45 2.11 1.41 -2.50
N PHE A 46 2.18 2.39 -1.61
CA PHE A 46 1.25 2.58 -0.51
C PHE A 46 0.38 3.80 -0.79
N GLU A 47 -0.92 3.67 -0.59
CA GLU A 47 -1.88 4.76 -0.78
C GLU A 47 -2.99 4.62 0.26
N PHE A 48 -3.51 5.76 0.72
CA PHE A 48 -4.66 5.78 1.61
C PHE A 48 -5.53 7.00 1.34
N GLN A 49 -6.80 6.90 1.74
CA GLN A 49 -7.75 8.01 1.74
C GLN A 49 -8.62 7.94 3.01
N VAL A 50 -8.73 9.07 3.72
CA VAL A 50 -9.70 9.21 4.80
C VAL A 50 -11.07 9.47 4.19
N SER A 51 -11.98 8.53 4.37
CA SER A 51 -13.31 8.56 3.74
C SER A 51 -14.38 9.25 4.60
N ALA A 52 -14.24 9.20 5.92
CA ALA A 52 -15.19 9.79 6.87
C ALA A 52 -14.56 9.98 8.27
N GLY A 53 -15.26 10.73 9.13
CA GLY A 53 -14.90 10.94 10.55
C GLY A 53 -14.17 12.26 10.84
N GLY A 54 -14.22 12.71 12.09
CA GLY A 54 -13.39 13.79 12.65
C GLY A 54 -13.15 15.01 11.76
N GLN A 55 -11.89 15.43 11.67
CA GLN A 55 -11.41 16.48 10.76
C GLN A 55 -11.03 15.93 9.37
N LEU A 56 -11.40 14.68 9.09
CA LEU A 56 -11.04 13.94 7.89
C LEU A 56 -9.52 13.75 7.72
N ASP A 57 -8.80 13.62 8.83
CA ASP A 57 -7.35 13.45 8.85
C ASP A 57 -6.90 12.28 9.75
N VAL A 58 -5.72 11.72 9.44
CA VAL A 58 -5.02 10.70 10.23
C VAL A 58 -3.51 10.93 10.21
N ASP A 59 -2.82 10.42 11.22
CA ASP A 59 -1.35 10.32 11.22
C ASP A 59 -0.95 8.96 10.63
N VAL A 60 0.05 8.95 9.75
CA VAL A 60 0.50 7.74 9.05
C VAL A 60 2.00 7.57 9.21
N THR A 61 2.43 6.38 9.63
CA THR A 61 3.84 6.00 9.70
C THR A 61 4.06 4.66 9.03
N LEU A 62 4.95 4.64 8.02
CA LEU A 62 5.43 3.42 7.39
C LEU A 62 6.86 3.12 7.88
N LYS A 63 7.08 1.88 8.30
CA LYS A 63 8.38 1.41 8.78
C LYS A 63 8.87 0.24 7.93
N ASP A 64 10.18 0.13 7.79
CA ASP A 64 10.81 -1.07 7.23
C ASP A 64 10.90 -2.20 8.27
N PRO A 65 11.33 -3.42 7.88
CA PRO A 65 11.43 -4.56 8.81
C PRO A 65 12.46 -4.39 9.94
N GLN A 66 13.29 -3.34 9.88
CA GLN A 66 14.24 -2.99 10.92
C GLN A 66 13.69 -1.89 11.85
N GLY A 67 12.46 -1.41 11.60
CA GLY A 67 11.79 -0.36 12.37
C GLY A 67 12.18 1.05 11.96
N LYS A 68 12.96 1.24 10.89
CA LYS A 68 13.29 2.57 10.35
C LYS A 68 12.04 3.15 9.71
N VAL A 69 11.69 4.36 10.11
CA VAL A 69 10.60 5.12 9.48
C VAL A 69 11.06 5.53 8.07
N ILE A 70 10.35 5.04 7.06
CA ILE A 70 10.63 5.35 5.65
C ILE A 70 9.65 6.37 5.07
N TYR A 71 8.51 6.57 5.73
CA TYR A 71 7.52 7.57 5.37
C TYR A 71 6.67 7.94 6.59
N ASN A 72 6.40 9.24 6.77
CA ASN A 72 5.67 9.77 7.93
C ASN A 72 4.88 11.02 7.56
N LEU A 73 3.60 11.04 7.91
CA LEU A 73 2.70 12.16 7.73
C LEU A 73 1.90 12.42 9.01
N GLU A 74 1.62 13.70 9.27
CA GLU A 74 0.73 14.14 10.33
C GLU A 74 -0.50 14.80 9.71
N LYS A 75 -1.69 14.49 10.23
CA LYS A 75 -2.97 15.08 9.82
C LYS A 75 -3.21 15.07 8.31
N ALA A 76 -3.00 13.92 7.68
CA ALA A 76 -3.17 13.75 6.26
C ALA A 76 -4.56 13.18 5.92
N THR A 77 -5.15 13.69 4.84
CA THR A 77 -6.48 13.26 4.36
C THR A 77 -6.38 12.23 3.23
N PHE A 78 -5.30 12.30 2.45
CA PHE A 78 -4.95 11.42 1.34
C PHE A 78 -3.46 11.62 1.03
N ASP A 79 -2.76 10.54 0.72
CA ASP A 79 -1.47 10.59 0.03
C ASP A 79 -1.11 9.22 -0.57
N SER A 80 -0.08 9.22 -1.41
CA SER A 80 0.52 8.03 -2.00
C SER A 80 2.04 8.06 -1.92
N HIS A 81 2.65 6.90 -1.69
CA HIS A 81 4.08 6.75 -1.54
C HIS A 81 4.58 5.51 -2.29
N GLN A 82 5.41 5.73 -3.31
CA GLN A 82 6.14 4.67 -3.99
C GLN A 82 7.53 4.50 -3.36
N PHE A 83 7.90 3.25 -3.07
CA PHE A 83 9.22 2.92 -2.53
C PHE A 83 9.77 1.63 -3.14
N VAL A 84 11.05 1.37 -2.89
CA VAL A 84 11.73 0.11 -3.23
C VAL A 84 12.27 -0.49 -1.94
N ALA A 85 11.93 -1.75 -1.67
CA ALA A 85 12.34 -2.42 -0.43
C ALA A 85 13.85 -2.66 -0.38
N GLU A 86 14.52 -2.11 0.63
CA GLU A 86 15.98 -2.29 0.84
C GLU A 86 16.32 -3.69 1.39
N THR A 87 15.39 -4.29 2.14
CA THR A 87 15.50 -5.61 2.78
C THR A 87 14.25 -6.44 2.52
N THR A 88 14.34 -7.77 2.68
CA THR A 88 13.16 -8.65 2.62
C THR A 88 12.58 -8.77 4.02
N GLY A 89 11.28 -8.61 4.16
CA GLY A 89 10.60 -8.81 5.42
C GLY A 89 9.26 -8.11 5.50
N VAL A 90 8.71 -8.16 6.71
CA VAL A 90 7.48 -7.52 7.15
C VAL A 90 7.80 -6.24 7.91
#